data_AF-A0A924DP57-F1
#
_entry.id   AF-A0A924DP57-F1
#
_cell.length_a   1.000
_cell.length_b   1.000
_cell.length_c   1.000
_cell.angle_alpha   90.00
_cell.angle_beta   90.00
_cell.angle_gamma   90.00
#
_symmetry.space_group_name_H-M   'P 1'
#
loop_
_entity.id
_entity.type
_entity.pdbx_description
1 polymer ?
#
loop_
_entity_poly.entity_id
_entity_poly.type
_entity_poly.pdbx_seq_one_letter_code
_entity_poly.pdbx_strand_id
1 'polypeptide(L)'
;MKSFPIALCLGLVTSMAFSKEDGAFLDAKYRNLVHPIKNKNSINKSLPASNTKEVIGYQSAVRSQAARGTCSIFSSTAYLEGLLIKKGLNASLDLSEEWLQYTAVRNKSSDGSSGWTNFAAIRDYGMPSEESLPYIGEDWVEAFNPLKDERCGKLTGANKKSCLIVHRDPSLLNLTDAQITALNGDIEFIAARKEALDFKKKNIKFSGSDFNVSSVSEVKTLLESGTPVVLEVDFYYGAWNHREAEEFGIGRNLDHWAKGIITFPEEGSLDEVESRKHPAGHSILVVGYDDNKIVEKTIQMADGTTKIFTYKGVYYFKNSWGTSSFGKDFKIDGVSFPGYGMMVAKYAEEIGQFFKMPLL
;
A
#
# COMPACT_ATOMS: atom_id res chain seq x y z
N MET A 1 39.75 -45.59 38.23
CA MET A 1 38.61 -44.86 37.64
C MET A 1 39.13 -43.50 37.20
N LYS A 2 39.22 -43.28 35.88
CA LYS A 2 39.74 -42.04 35.28
C LYS A 2 38.54 -41.16 34.90
N SER A 3 38.43 -40.00 35.53
CA SER A 3 37.38 -39.02 35.25
C SER A 3 37.86 -38.04 34.17
N PHE A 4 37.14 -37.99 33.05
CA PHE A 4 37.31 -37.01 31.98
C PHE A 4 36.65 -35.68 32.37
N PRO A 5 37.24 -34.51 32.04
CA PRO A 5 36.54 -33.24 32.14
C PRO A 5 35.66 -33.03 30.89
N ILE A 6 34.40 -32.69 31.12
CA ILE A 6 33.45 -32.27 30.09
C ILE A 6 33.82 -30.85 29.66
N ALA A 7 34.24 -30.71 28.40
CA ALA A 7 34.42 -29.41 27.76
C ALA A 7 33.05 -28.80 27.45
N LEU A 8 32.77 -27.63 28.04
CA LEU A 8 31.60 -26.82 27.77
C LEU A 8 31.84 -26.09 26.43
N CYS A 9 31.29 -26.62 25.33
CA CYS A 9 31.23 -25.90 24.07
C CYS A 9 30.29 -24.69 24.23
N LEU A 10 30.86 -23.48 24.32
CA LEU A 10 30.15 -22.24 24.04
C LEU A 10 29.75 -22.26 22.55
N GLY A 11 28.49 -22.61 22.28
CA GLY A 11 27.90 -22.41 20.97
C GLY A 11 27.77 -20.91 20.70
N LEU A 12 28.53 -20.43 19.72
CA LEU A 12 28.25 -19.18 19.02
C LEU A 12 26.82 -19.24 18.49
N VAL A 13 25.92 -18.49 19.12
CA VAL A 13 24.61 -18.18 18.53
C VAL A 13 24.88 -17.23 17.39
N THR A 14 25.01 -17.77 16.18
CA THR A 14 24.95 -17.01 14.95
C THR A 14 23.59 -16.33 14.88
N SER A 15 23.62 -15.02 14.69
CA SER A 15 22.50 -14.08 14.54
C SER A 15 21.32 -14.69 13.79
N MET A 16 20.29 -15.11 14.53
CA MET A 16 19.00 -15.47 13.99
C MET A 16 18.22 -14.19 13.67
N ALA A 17 17.74 -14.11 12.42
CA ALA A 17 16.58 -13.35 11.94
C ALA A 17 16.16 -12.14 12.79
N PHE A 18 16.55 -10.94 12.35
CA PHE A 18 15.74 -9.75 12.65
C PHE A 18 14.35 -9.99 12.06
N SER A 19 13.39 -10.24 12.95
CA SER A 19 11.96 -10.21 12.65
C SER A 19 11.65 -8.94 11.86
N LYS A 20 10.86 -9.07 10.78
CA LYS A 20 10.38 -7.96 9.94
C LYS A 20 9.32 -7.14 10.71
N GLU A 21 9.72 -6.50 11.81
CA GLU A 21 8.81 -5.92 12.83
C GLU A 21 8.12 -4.62 12.40
N ASP A 22 8.60 -3.93 11.37
CA ASP A 22 8.05 -2.62 10.98
C ASP A 22 6.80 -2.69 10.09
N GLY A 23 6.39 -3.89 9.64
CA GLY A 23 5.21 -4.09 8.79
C GLY A 23 5.30 -3.42 7.41
N ALA A 24 6.49 -2.93 7.01
CA ALA A 24 6.72 -2.26 5.75
C ALA A 24 6.98 -3.29 4.64
N PHE A 25 5.94 -4.03 4.27
CA PHE A 25 6.00 -4.95 3.14
C PHE A 25 5.58 -4.23 1.86
N LEU A 26 6.11 -4.71 0.73
CA LEU A 26 6.01 -4.03 -0.57
C LEU A 26 5.22 -4.88 -1.55
N ASP A 27 4.53 -4.22 -2.48
CA ASP A 27 3.99 -4.91 -3.65
C ASP A 27 5.14 -5.39 -4.55
N ALA A 28 4.86 -6.41 -5.36
CA ALA A 28 5.71 -6.70 -6.50
C ALA A 28 5.79 -5.46 -7.42
N LYS A 29 6.93 -5.29 -8.11
CA LYS A 29 7.11 -4.17 -9.05
C LYS A 29 5.93 -4.03 -10.03
N TYR A 30 5.41 -2.81 -10.12
CA TYR A 30 4.37 -2.47 -11.09
C TYR A 30 4.91 -2.53 -12.52
N ARG A 31 4.01 -2.83 -13.47
CA ARG A 31 4.36 -2.95 -14.88
C ARG A 31 3.78 -1.77 -15.64
N ASN A 32 4.63 -1.07 -16.39
CA ASN A 32 4.25 -0.02 -17.34
C ASN A 32 3.46 1.13 -16.69
N LEU A 33 3.99 1.68 -15.59
CA LEU A 33 3.41 2.87 -14.97
C LEU A 33 3.32 4.01 -16.00
N VAL A 34 2.17 4.67 -16.05
CA VAL A 34 1.92 5.82 -16.93
C VAL A 34 2.03 7.10 -16.11
N HIS A 35 3.15 7.80 -16.27
CA HIS A 35 3.45 9.01 -15.50
C HIS A 35 2.61 10.21 -15.95
N PRO A 36 2.13 11.05 -15.01
CA PRO A 36 1.34 12.21 -15.35
C PRO A 36 2.16 13.24 -16.14
N ILE A 37 1.57 13.81 -17.18
CA ILE A 37 2.23 14.81 -18.01
C ILE A 37 2.17 16.18 -17.29
N LYS A 38 3.32 16.84 -17.20
CA LYS A 38 3.43 18.25 -16.77
C LYS A 38 3.05 19.16 -17.92
N ASN A 39 1.88 19.78 -17.83
CA ASN A 39 1.42 20.69 -18.87
C ASN A 39 2.05 22.08 -18.66
N LYS A 40 3.14 22.39 -19.37
CA LYS A 40 3.90 23.66 -19.23
C LYS A 40 3.04 24.92 -19.48
N ASN A 41 1.93 24.76 -20.20
CA ASN A 41 0.99 25.84 -20.53
C ASN A 41 -0.21 25.92 -19.57
N SER A 42 -0.30 25.04 -18.56
CA SER A 42 -1.24 25.21 -17.45
C SER A 42 -0.73 26.30 -16.53
N ILE A 43 -0.93 27.55 -16.95
CA ILE A 43 -0.57 28.73 -16.19
C ILE A 43 -1.31 28.67 -14.84
N ASN A 44 -0.59 28.36 -13.77
CA ASN A 44 -0.78 28.85 -12.40
C ASN A 44 -2.22 29.21 -12.00
N LYS A 45 -3.16 28.27 -12.12
CA LYS A 45 -4.50 28.42 -11.51
C LYS A 45 -4.68 27.56 -10.26
N SER A 46 -3.80 26.60 -10.02
CA SER A 46 -3.84 25.82 -8.78
C SER A 46 -3.33 26.67 -7.61
N LEU A 47 -4.00 26.54 -6.47
CA LEU A 47 -3.53 27.05 -5.20
C LEU A 47 -2.15 26.43 -4.89
N PRO A 48 -1.28 27.15 -4.16
CA PRO A 48 0.03 26.64 -3.79
C PRO A 48 -0.02 25.43 -2.83
N ALA A 49 -1.14 25.18 -2.17
CA ALA A 49 -1.38 24.02 -1.34
C ALA A 49 -2.88 23.69 -1.30
N SER A 50 -3.23 22.41 -1.14
CA SER A 50 -4.61 21.98 -0.95
C SER A 50 -5.03 21.94 0.53
N ASN A 51 -6.33 21.84 0.82
CA ASN A 51 -6.81 21.67 2.19
C ASN A 51 -6.64 20.22 2.69
N THR A 52 -5.38 19.83 2.92
CA THR A 52 -5.03 18.45 3.27
C THR A 52 -5.68 17.99 4.58
N LYS A 53 -5.78 18.86 5.59
CA LYS A 53 -6.38 18.52 6.89
C LYS A 53 -7.87 18.21 6.78
N GLU A 54 -8.59 18.90 5.88
CA GLU A 54 -9.99 18.57 5.57
C GLU A 54 -10.11 17.18 4.94
N VAL A 55 -9.22 16.85 3.98
CA VAL A 55 -9.21 15.51 3.36
C VAL A 55 -8.95 14.41 4.37
N ILE A 56 -7.98 14.62 5.26
CA ILE A 56 -7.69 13.70 6.37
C ILE A 56 -8.90 13.53 7.29
N GLY A 57 -9.66 14.61 7.53
CA GLY A 57 -10.79 14.62 8.45
C GLY A 57 -11.94 13.68 8.09
N TYR A 58 -12.05 13.23 6.84
CA TYR A 58 -13.04 12.22 6.42
C TYR A 58 -12.42 10.89 5.98
N GLN A 59 -11.13 10.66 6.21
CA GLN A 59 -10.54 9.33 6.00
C GLN A 59 -10.91 8.38 7.14
N SER A 60 -11.05 7.10 6.83
CA SER A 60 -11.04 6.02 7.82
C SER A 60 -9.70 5.97 8.56
N ALA A 61 -9.63 5.20 9.65
CA ALA A 61 -8.40 5.01 10.43
C ALA A 61 -7.23 4.48 9.58
N VAL A 62 -5.98 4.77 10.00
CA VAL A 62 -4.78 4.17 9.41
C VAL A 62 -4.72 2.69 9.76
N ARG A 63 -4.60 1.83 8.73
CA ARG A 63 -4.51 0.37 8.84
C ARG A 63 -3.07 -0.11 8.61
N SER A 64 -2.83 -1.39 8.88
CA SER A 64 -1.54 -2.06 8.65
C SER A 64 -1.73 -3.30 7.78
N GLN A 65 -1.03 -3.35 6.66
CA GLN A 65 -0.96 -4.53 5.79
C GLN A 65 -0.14 -5.67 6.39
N ALA A 66 0.57 -5.42 7.49
CA ALA A 66 1.42 -6.37 8.20
C ALA A 66 2.45 -7.04 7.26
N ALA A 67 2.46 -8.37 7.17
CA ALA A 67 3.52 -9.14 6.53
C ALA A 67 3.28 -9.45 5.04
N ARG A 68 2.40 -8.71 4.35
CA ARG A 68 1.95 -9.02 2.98
C ARG A 68 2.14 -7.87 2.01
N GLY A 69 2.32 -8.19 0.73
CA GLY A 69 2.40 -7.21 -0.36
C GLY A 69 1.02 -6.80 -0.87
N THR A 70 0.27 -6.07 -0.03
CA THR A 70 -1.13 -5.69 -0.29
C THR A 70 -1.36 -4.18 -0.23
N CYS A 71 -0.32 -3.35 -0.33
CA CYS A 71 -0.44 -1.90 -0.19
C CYS A 71 -1.44 -1.28 -1.19
N SER A 72 -1.51 -1.78 -2.42
CA SER A 72 -2.49 -1.34 -3.42
C SER A 72 -3.94 -1.66 -3.05
N ILE A 73 -4.16 -2.75 -2.31
CA ILE A 73 -5.47 -3.13 -1.76
C ILE A 73 -5.88 -2.13 -0.68
N PHE A 74 -4.98 -1.84 0.26
CA PHE A 74 -5.23 -0.91 1.36
C PHE A 74 -5.47 0.52 0.86
N SER A 75 -4.65 1.02 -0.07
CA SER A 75 -4.82 2.36 -0.64
C SER A 75 -6.16 2.49 -1.39
N SER A 76 -6.59 1.44 -2.10
CA SER A 76 -7.87 1.41 -2.81
C SER A 76 -9.08 1.33 -1.88
N THR A 77 -8.97 0.54 -0.80
CA THR A 77 -10.01 0.43 0.22
C THR A 77 -10.18 1.74 0.98
N ALA A 78 -9.08 2.32 1.46
CA ALA A 78 -9.08 3.62 2.12
C ALA A 78 -9.66 4.74 1.22
N TYR A 79 -9.41 4.67 -0.09
CA TYR A 79 -9.99 5.62 -1.03
C TYR A 79 -11.52 5.51 -1.08
N LEU A 80 -12.05 4.30 -1.25
CA LEU A 80 -13.50 4.09 -1.28
C LEU A 80 -14.16 4.54 0.04
N GLU A 81 -13.57 4.17 1.18
CA GLU A 81 -14.06 4.57 2.49
C GLU A 81 -14.11 6.09 2.62
N GLY A 82 -13.01 6.78 2.31
CA GLY A 82 -12.95 8.24 2.37
C GLY A 82 -14.00 8.91 1.47
N LEU A 83 -14.20 8.42 0.25
CA LEU A 83 -15.23 8.96 -0.65
C LEU A 83 -16.65 8.76 -0.09
N LEU A 84 -16.92 7.62 0.52
CA LEU A 84 -18.23 7.31 1.09
C LEU A 84 -18.50 8.08 2.38
N ILE A 85 -17.51 8.23 3.26
CA ILE A 85 -17.59 9.05 4.45
C ILE A 85 -17.86 10.51 4.06
N LYS A 86 -17.14 11.03 3.05
CA LYS A 86 -17.39 12.37 2.50
C LYS A 86 -18.84 12.53 1.98
N LYS A 87 -19.46 11.46 1.48
CA LYS A 87 -20.86 11.43 1.02
C LYS A 87 -21.89 11.24 2.15
N GLY A 88 -21.44 11.13 3.40
CA GLY A 88 -22.30 11.06 4.57
C GLY A 88 -22.46 9.67 5.18
N LEU A 89 -21.66 8.68 4.76
CA LEU A 89 -21.56 7.43 5.53
C LEU A 89 -20.80 7.67 6.84
N ASN A 90 -21.00 6.78 7.81
CA ASN A 90 -20.38 6.87 9.13
C ASN A 90 -18.84 6.83 9.00
N ALA A 91 -18.14 7.68 9.76
CA ALA A 91 -16.68 7.69 9.86
C ALA A 91 -16.07 6.38 10.40
N SER A 92 -16.88 5.53 11.05
CA SER A 92 -16.50 4.17 11.45
C SER A 92 -16.62 3.13 10.33
N LEU A 93 -16.84 3.54 9.08
CA LEU A 93 -16.85 2.64 7.94
C LEU A 93 -15.52 1.89 7.87
N ASP A 94 -15.62 0.57 7.78
CA ASP A 94 -14.49 -0.35 7.84
C ASP A 94 -14.73 -1.50 6.86
N LEU A 95 -14.09 -1.44 5.69
CA LEU A 95 -14.29 -2.38 4.59
C LEU A 95 -13.17 -3.41 4.53
N SER A 96 -13.50 -4.63 4.12
CA SER A 96 -12.56 -5.75 4.12
C SER A 96 -11.50 -5.67 3.02
N GLU A 97 -10.24 -5.44 3.39
CA GLU A 97 -9.12 -5.61 2.46
C GLU A 97 -8.93 -7.07 2.03
N GLU A 98 -9.29 -8.06 2.88
CA GLU A 98 -9.21 -9.48 2.53
C GLU A 98 -10.10 -9.82 1.34
N TRP A 99 -11.32 -9.26 1.31
CA TRP A 99 -12.25 -9.43 0.21
C TRP A 99 -11.72 -8.83 -1.09
N LEU A 100 -11.14 -7.62 -1.01
CA LEU A 100 -10.61 -6.96 -2.19
C LEU A 100 -9.38 -7.70 -2.73
N GLN A 101 -8.48 -8.14 -1.86
CA GLN A 101 -7.35 -9.01 -2.24
C GLN A 101 -7.86 -10.27 -2.94
N TYR A 102 -8.85 -10.96 -2.37
CA TYR A 102 -9.44 -12.14 -3.01
C TYR A 102 -10.03 -11.83 -4.38
N THR A 103 -10.92 -10.84 -4.48
CA THR A 103 -11.64 -10.55 -5.73
C THR A 103 -10.73 -10.00 -6.83
N ALA A 104 -9.71 -9.21 -6.47
CA ALA A 104 -8.77 -8.61 -7.41
C ALA A 104 -7.69 -9.59 -7.91
N VAL A 105 -7.17 -10.47 -7.04
CA VAL A 105 -5.97 -11.26 -7.38
C VAL A 105 -6.06 -12.78 -7.16
N ARG A 106 -7.24 -13.37 -6.87
CA ARG A 106 -7.41 -14.84 -6.70
C ARG A 106 -6.84 -15.73 -7.82
N ASN A 107 -6.63 -15.21 -9.03
CA ASN A 107 -6.07 -15.98 -10.14
C ASN A 107 -4.56 -15.75 -10.34
N LYS A 108 -3.89 -15.05 -9.42
CA LYS A 108 -2.44 -14.82 -9.43
C LYS A 108 -1.73 -15.79 -8.50
N SER A 109 -0.43 -15.98 -8.71
CA SER A 109 0.43 -16.82 -7.87
C SER A 109 1.43 -16.01 -7.02
N SER A 110 1.22 -14.71 -6.90
CA SER A 110 2.01 -13.79 -6.08
C SER A 110 1.12 -12.67 -5.56
N ASP A 111 1.53 -12.07 -4.45
CA ASP A 111 1.01 -10.80 -3.95
C ASP A 111 1.19 -9.66 -4.97
N GLY A 112 0.52 -8.54 -4.71
CA GLY A 112 0.52 -7.35 -5.56
C GLY A 112 -0.66 -7.26 -6.53
N SER A 113 -1.28 -6.09 -6.55
CA SER A 113 -2.36 -5.73 -7.47
C SER A 113 -2.03 -4.43 -8.19
N SER A 114 -3.05 -3.71 -8.67
CA SER A 114 -2.92 -2.33 -9.12
C SER A 114 -4.22 -1.58 -8.85
N GLY A 115 -4.15 -0.24 -8.77
CA GLY A 115 -5.32 0.63 -8.60
C GLY A 115 -6.38 0.35 -9.65
N TRP A 116 -5.96 0.10 -10.89
CA TRP A 116 -6.88 -0.31 -11.96
C TRP A 116 -7.62 -1.62 -11.65
N THR A 117 -6.88 -2.66 -11.29
CA THR A 117 -7.44 -3.99 -10.98
C THR A 117 -8.36 -3.92 -9.77
N ASN A 118 -7.97 -3.15 -8.76
CA ASN A 118 -8.71 -3.01 -7.52
C ASN A 118 -10.00 -2.22 -7.72
N PHE A 119 -9.97 -1.10 -8.45
CA PHE A 119 -11.20 -0.33 -8.72
C PHE A 119 -12.17 -1.11 -9.61
N ALA A 120 -11.66 -1.91 -10.57
CA ALA A 120 -12.48 -2.83 -11.34
C ALA A 120 -13.14 -3.90 -10.43
N ALA A 121 -12.38 -4.50 -9.50
CA ALA A 121 -12.92 -5.47 -8.55
C ALA A 121 -13.98 -4.85 -7.63
N ILE A 122 -13.74 -3.66 -7.08
CA ILE A 122 -14.72 -2.90 -6.28
C ILE A 122 -16.01 -2.66 -7.10
N ARG A 123 -15.87 -2.19 -8.35
CA ARG A 123 -17.00 -1.96 -9.25
C ARG A 123 -17.77 -3.26 -9.51
N ASP A 124 -17.07 -4.37 -9.72
CA ASP A 124 -17.69 -5.62 -10.19
C ASP A 124 -18.28 -6.43 -9.03
N TYR A 125 -17.65 -6.44 -7.86
CA TYR A 125 -18.01 -7.31 -6.73
C TYR A 125 -18.47 -6.58 -5.46
N GLY A 126 -18.23 -5.27 -5.35
CA GLY A 126 -18.49 -4.54 -4.11
C GLY A 126 -17.47 -4.84 -3.02
N MET A 127 -17.79 -4.42 -1.79
CA MET A 127 -16.96 -4.58 -0.61
C MET A 127 -17.85 -4.93 0.60
N PRO A 128 -17.59 -6.01 1.33
CA PRO A 128 -18.19 -6.26 2.63
C PRO A 128 -17.45 -5.45 3.72
N SER A 129 -17.99 -5.47 4.93
CA SER A 129 -17.29 -4.93 6.09
C SER A 129 -16.11 -5.82 6.49
N GLU A 130 -15.13 -5.21 7.17
CA GLU A 130 -14.02 -5.92 7.81
C GLU A 130 -14.52 -6.96 8.83
N GLU A 131 -15.65 -6.70 9.49
CA GLU A 131 -16.28 -7.67 10.41
C GLU A 131 -16.71 -8.96 9.71
N SER A 132 -17.25 -8.87 8.49
CA SER A 132 -17.72 -10.04 7.74
C SER A 132 -16.59 -10.88 7.14
N LEU A 133 -15.43 -10.26 6.86
CA LEU A 133 -14.27 -10.97 6.34
C LEU A 133 -12.98 -10.29 6.79
N PRO A 134 -12.48 -10.61 8.00
CA PRO A 134 -11.33 -9.92 8.57
C PRO A 134 -10.05 -10.13 7.76
N TYR A 135 -9.23 -9.09 7.70
CA TYR A 135 -7.90 -9.12 7.10
C TYR A 135 -6.95 -10.05 7.87
N ILE A 136 -6.30 -10.94 7.12
CA ILE A 136 -5.26 -11.82 7.66
C ILE A 136 -3.91 -11.26 7.23
N GLY A 137 -3.18 -10.68 8.17
CA GLY A 137 -1.89 -10.03 7.92
C GLY A 137 -0.69 -10.97 7.77
N GLU A 138 -0.90 -12.27 7.82
CA GLU A 138 0.15 -13.30 7.71
C GLU A 138 0.38 -13.69 6.25
N ASP A 139 1.64 -13.84 5.84
CA ASP A 139 1.97 -14.47 4.56
C ASP A 139 1.91 -16.00 4.71
N TRP A 140 0.82 -16.63 4.24
CA TRP A 140 0.67 -18.08 4.29
C TRP A 140 1.61 -18.84 3.36
N VAL A 141 2.43 -18.19 2.52
CA VAL A 141 3.51 -18.88 1.82
C VAL A 141 4.61 -19.26 2.82
N GLU A 142 4.99 -18.33 3.68
CA GLU A 142 6.12 -18.45 4.61
C GLU A 142 5.70 -18.87 6.03
N ALA A 143 4.51 -18.47 6.48
CA ALA A 143 4.02 -18.70 7.83
C ALA A 143 3.25 -20.03 7.99
N PHE A 144 3.31 -20.58 9.20
CA PHE A 144 2.40 -21.63 9.65
C PHE A 144 1.12 -21.01 10.19
N ASN A 145 -0.03 -21.42 9.66
CA ASN A 145 -1.34 -21.02 10.16
C ASN A 145 -2.29 -22.23 10.05
N PRO A 146 -3.03 -22.63 11.10
CA PRO A 146 -3.95 -23.76 11.03
C PRO A 146 -5.02 -23.63 9.93
N LEU A 147 -5.48 -22.40 9.63
CA LEU A 147 -6.47 -22.14 8.58
C LEU A 147 -5.90 -22.36 7.16
N LYS A 148 -4.58 -22.28 7.00
CA LYS A 148 -3.89 -22.54 5.73
C LYS A 148 -4.19 -23.94 5.21
N ASP A 149 -4.04 -24.95 6.06
CA ASP A 149 -4.27 -26.34 5.67
C ASP A 149 -5.76 -26.63 5.51
N GLU A 150 -6.61 -26.04 6.35
CA GLU A 150 -8.07 -26.15 6.23
C GLU A 150 -8.58 -25.62 4.88
N ARG A 151 -8.16 -24.42 4.50
CA ARG A 151 -8.67 -23.75 3.29
C ARG A 151 -7.94 -24.16 2.01
N CYS A 152 -6.61 -24.36 2.10
CA CYS A 152 -5.75 -24.56 0.92
C CYS A 152 -5.14 -25.96 0.83
N GLY A 153 -5.24 -26.80 1.87
CA GLY A 153 -4.54 -28.09 1.95
C GLY A 153 -4.95 -29.08 0.84
N LYS A 154 -6.23 -29.05 0.44
CA LYS A 154 -6.78 -29.90 -0.64
C LYS A 154 -6.38 -29.47 -2.05
N LEU A 155 -5.89 -28.24 -2.21
CA LEU A 155 -5.55 -27.67 -3.52
C LEU A 155 -4.14 -28.09 -3.92
N THR A 156 -3.88 -28.07 -5.24
CA THR A 156 -2.55 -28.37 -5.80
C THR A 156 -2.17 -27.33 -6.86
N GLY A 157 -0.90 -27.31 -7.25
CA GLY A 157 -0.40 -26.49 -8.35
C GLY A 157 -0.67 -24.99 -8.17
N ALA A 158 -1.11 -24.33 -9.25
CA ALA A 158 -1.40 -22.90 -9.26
C ALA A 158 -2.52 -22.51 -8.29
N ASN A 159 -3.58 -23.33 -8.17
CA ASN A 159 -4.69 -23.05 -7.26
C ASN A 159 -4.25 -23.04 -5.79
N LYS A 160 -3.34 -23.95 -5.40
CA LYS A 160 -2.76 -23.91 -4.05
C LYS A 160 -1.98 -22.61 -3.85
N LYS A 161 -1.11 -22.24 -4.79
CA LYS A 161 -0.32 -21.00 -4.70
C LYS A 161 -1.24 -19.78 -4.57
N SER A 162 -2.27 -19.66 -5.40
CA SER A 162 -3.25 -18.59 -5.31
C SER A 162 -3.98 -18.59 -3.97
N CYS A 163 -4.43 -19.75 -3.49
CA CYS A 163 -5.10 -19.85 -2.20
C CYS A 163 -4.21 -19.41 -1.03
N LEU A 164 -2.92 -19.73 -1.06
CA LEU A 164 -1.98 -19.24 -0.04
C LEU A 164 -1.84 -17.71 -0.09
N ILE A 165 -1.94 -17.10 -1.27
CA ILE A 165 -1.85 -15.65 -1.45
C ILE A 165 -3.12 -14.92 -1.05
N VAL A 166 -4.31 -15.47 -1.33
CA VAL A 166 -5.61 -14.83 -1.03
C VAL A 166 -6.38 -15.48 0.12
N HIS A 167 -5.70 -16.36 0.86
CA HIS A 167 -6.17 -17.13 2.02
C HIS A 167 -7.47 -17.91 1.84
N ARG A 168 -7.83 -18.22 0.59
CA ARG A 168 -9.10 -18.88 0.28
C ARG A 168 -9.09 -19.52 -1.11
N ASP A 169 -9.89 -20.56 -1.28
CA ASP A 169 -9.99 -21.28 -2.56
C ASP A 169 -10.41 -20.31 -3.68
N PRO A 170 -9.61 -20.15 -4.76
CA PRO A 170 -9.88 -19.16 -5.80
C PRO A 170 -11.13 -19.49 -6.63
N SER A 171 -11.65 -20.72 -6.54
CA SER A 171 -12.85 -21.14 -7.25
C SER A 171 -14.15 -20.64 -6.62
N LEU A 172 -14.17 -20.24 -5.34
CA LEU A 172 -15.41 -19.91 -4.61
C LEU A 172 -16.22 -18.81 -5.29
N LEU A 173 -15.57 -17.83 -5.92
CA LEU A 173 -16.30 -16.76 -6.63
C LEU A 173 -17.15 -17.27 -7.80
N ASN A 174 -16.79 -18.40 -8.40
CA ASN A 174 -17.50 -19.00 -9.53
C ASN A 174 -18.59 -20.00 -9.09
N LEU A 175 -18.71 -20.27 -7.79
CA LEU A 175 -19.64 -21.25 -7.24
C LEU A 175 -20.88 -20.58 -6.66
N THR A 176 -22.03 -21.23 -6.79
CA THR A 176 -23.26 -20.86 -6.09
C THR A 176 -23.14 -21.10 -4.58
N ASP A 177 -23.96 -20.43 -3.76
CA ASP A 177 -23.98 -20.64 -2.30
C ASP A 177 -24.20 -22.13 -1.94
N ALA A 178 -25.06 -22.82 -2.68
CA ALA A 178 -25.34 -24.25 -2.50
C ALA A 178 -24.10 -25.12 -2.78
N GLN A 179 -23.32 -24.79 -3.83
CA GLN A 179 -22.08 -25.50 -4.14
C GLN A 179 -21.00 -25.26 -3.09
N ILE A 180 -20.86 -24.03 -2.58
CA ILE A 180 -19.89 -23.71 -1.52
C ILE A 180 -20.26 -24.46 -0.24
N THR A 181 -21.54 -24.45 0.13
CA THR A 181 -22.07 -25.19 1.28
C THR A 181 -21.76 -26.69 1.19
N ALA A 182 -21.89 -27.27 0.00
CA ALA A 182 -21.62 -28.70 -0.23
C ALA A 182 -20.13 -29.07 -0.25
N LEU A 183 -19.22 -28.15 -0.62
CA LEU A 183 -17.79 -28.44 -0.76
C LEU A 183 -17.02 -28.39 0.57
N ASN A 184 -17.21 -27.31 1.32
CA ASN A 184 -16.49 -27.06 2.57
C ASN A 184 -17.29 -26.24 3.59
N GLY A 185 -18.46 -25.72 3.23
CA GLY A 185 -19.27 -24.94 4.16
C GLY A 185 -18.62 -23.60 4.52
N ASP A 186 -17.95 -22.92 3.59
CA ASP A 186 -17.36 -21.59 3.83
C ASP A 186 -18.47 -20.52 3.96
N ILE A 187 -19.16 -20.53 5.10
CA ILE A 187 -20.29 -19.64 5.41
C ILE A 187 -19.84 -18.19 5.53
N GLU A 188 -18.62 -17.95 6.02
CA GLU A 188 -18.02 -16.62 6.10
C GLU A 188 -17.91 -16.00 4.69
N PHE A 189 -17.40 -16.75 3.71
CA PHE A 189 -17.33 -16.26 2.33
C PHE A 189 -18.71 -15.98 1.73
N ILE A 190 -19.70 -16.83 1.99
CA ILE A 190 -21.08 -16.62 1.51
C ILE A 190 -21.66 -15.33 2.11
N ALA A 191 -21.47 -15.12 3.42
CA ALA A 191 -21.94 -13.93 4.12
C ALA A 191 -21.27 -12.66 3.57
N ALA A 192 -19.94 -12.67 3.45
CA ALA A 192 -19.17 -11.57 2.89
C ALA A 192 -19.58 -11.25 1.44
N ARG A 193 -19.76 -12.28 0.59
CA ARG A 193 -20.23 -12.09 -0.79
C ARG A 193 -21.59 -11.42 -0.85
N LYS A 194 -22.53 -11.87 -0.02
CA LYS A 194 -23.88 -11.32 0.03
C LYS A 194 -23.85 -9.85 0.48
N GLU A 195 -23.13 -9.55 1.56
CA GLU A 195 -22.97 -8.18 2.06
C GLU A 195 -22.32 -7.29 1.01
N ALA A 196 -21.26 -7.74 0.33
CA ALA A 196 -20.56 -6.98 -0.69
C ALA A 196 -21.49 -6.56 -1.84
N LEU A 197 -22.34 -7.48 -2.31
CA LEU A 197 -23.33 -7.21 -3.36
C LEU A 197 -24.41 -6.24 -2.89
N ASP A 198 -24.90 -6.38 -1.65
CA ASP A 198 -25.86 -5.46 -1.07
C ASP A 198 -25.26 -4.06 -0.86
N PHE A 199 -24.03 -3.98 -0.37
CA PHE A 199 -23.28 -2.74 -0.19
C PHE A 199 -23.05 -2.05 -1.54
N LYS A 200 -22.62 -2.80 -2.56
CA LYS A 200 -22.46 -2.29 -3.92
C LYS A 200 -23.74 -1.65 -4.44
N LYS A 201 -24.87 -2.37 -4.35
CA LYS A 201 -26.17 -1.88 -4.85
C LYS A 201 -26.59 -0.55 -4.19
N LYS A 202 -26.25 -0.37 -2.91
CA LYS A 202 -26.63 0.81 -2.12
C LYS A 202 -25.68 1.98 -2.32
N ASN A 203 -24.37 1.72 -2.30
CA ASN A 203 -23.35 2.76 -2.09
C ASN A 203 -22.40 2.95 -3.27
N ILE A 204 -22.31 1.99 -4.20
CA ILE A 204 -21.29 1.99 -5.24
C ILE A 204 -21.93 2.17 -6.62
N LYS A 205 -21.72 3.35 -7.21
CA LYS A 205 -22.09 3.66 -8.59
C LYS A 205 -20.93 4.38 -9.27
N PHE A 206 -20.39 3.78 -10.33
CA PHE A 206 -19.30 4.37 -11.10
C PHE A 206 -19.86 5.15 -12.29
N SER A 207 -19.33 6.34 -12.56
CA SER A 207 -19.68 7.14 -13.75
C SER A 207 -18.96 6.67 -15.01
N GLY A 208 -17.91 5.85 -14.86
CA GLY A 208 -17.14 5.30 -15.97
C GLY A 208 -16.12 4.26 -15.50
N SER A 209 -15.32 3.79 -16.45
CA SER A 209 -14.25 2.81 -16.22
C SER A 209 -12.86 3.38 -16.45
N ASP A 210 -12.73 4.69 -16.70
CA ASP A 210 -11.42 5.35 -16.78
C ASP A 210 -10.98 5.78 -15.38
N PHE A 211 -9.97 5.08 -14.87
CA PHE A 211 -9.41 5.31 -13.55
C PHE A 211 -8.11 6.11 -13.59
N ASN A 212 -7.52 6.35 -14.76
CA ASN A 212 -6.22 7.01 -14.83
C ASN A 212 -6.35 8.51 -14.62
N VAL A 213 -5.33 9.09 -13.98
CA VAL A 213 -5.13 10.54 -13.92
C VAL A 213 -3.86 10.85 -14.69
N SER A 214 -4.02 11.49 -15.85
CA SER A 214 -2.98 11.55 -16.88
C SER A 214 -2.13 12.83 -16.84
N SER A 215 -2.49 13.80 -15.99
CA SER A 215 -1.78 15.08 -15.88
C SER A 215 -1.66 15.56 -14.45
N VAL A 216 -0.57 16.26 -14.17
CA VAL A 216 -0.33 16.85 -12.83
C VAL A 216 -1.41 17.89 -12.50
N SER A 217 -1.90 18.61 -13.50
CA SER A 217 -3.00 19.58 -13.31
C SER A 217 -4.29 18.90 -12.84
N GLU A 218 -4.60 17.72 -13.37
CA GLU A 218 -5.78 16.95 -12.97
C GLU A 218 -5.62 16.40 -11.55
N VAL A 219 -4.43 15.86 -11.20
CA VAL A 219 -4.10 15.45 -9.83
C VAL A 219 -4.37 16.59 -8.85
N LYS A 220 -3.82 17.77 -9.12
CA LYS A 220 -3.99 18.94 -8.24
C LYS A 220 -5.44 19.40 -8.17
N THR A 221 -6.17 19.44 -9.29
CA THR A 221 -7.59 19.82 -9.32
C THR A 221 -8.44 18.88 -8.44
N LEU A 222 -8.16 17.57 -8.50
CA LEU A 222 -8.83 16.59 -7.64
C LEU A 222 -8.53 16.88 -6.16
N LEU A 223 -7.26 17.06 -5.80
CA LEU A 223 -6.86 17.32 -4.42
C LEU A 223 -7.39 18.66 -3.88
N GLU A 224 -7.47 19.70 -4.71
CA GLU A 224 -8.08 20.99 -4.37
C GLU A 224 -9.59 20.86 -4.12
N SER A 225 -10.28 20.01 -4.88
CA SER A 225 -11.70 19.69 -4.64
C SER A 225 -11.95 18.82 -3.41
N GLY A 226 -10.88 18.51 -2.66
CA GLY A 226 -10.90 17.55 -1.55
C GLY A 226 -11.23 16.16 -2.05
N THR A 227 -10.66 15.71 -3.16
CA THR A 227 -10.81 14.33 -3.66
C THR A 227 -9.43 13.69 -3.63
N PRO A 228 -9.19 12.68 -2.77
CA PRO A 228 -7.90 12.01 -2.74
C PRO A 228 -7.70 11.19 -4.02
N VAL A 229 -6.47 10.77 -4.27
CA VAL A 229 -6.10 9.92 -5.41
C VAL A 229 -5.15 8.83 -4.95
N VAL A 230 -5.22 7.65 -5.56
CA VAL A 230 -4.23 6.59 -5.32
C VAL A 230 -3.00 6.89 -6.15
N LEU A 231 -1.81 6.71 -5.56
CA LEU A 231 -0.53 6.83 -6.22
C LEU A 231 0.20 5.48 -6.10
N GLU A 232 0.62 4.95 -7.23
CA GLU A 232 1.47 3.77 -7.34
C GLU A 232 2.84 4.19 -7.85
N VAL A 233 3.90 3.67 -7.24
CA VAL A 233 5.29 4.02 -7.60
C VAL A 233 6.18 2.78 -7.67
N ASP A 234 7.19 2.83 -8.53
CA ASP A 234 8.39 1.99 -8.37
C ASP A 234 9.08 2.39 -7.05
N PHE A 235 9.47 1.39 -6.24
CA PHE A 235 10.01 1.61 -4.91
C PHE A 235 11.54 1.73 -4.92
N TYR A 236 12.06 2.67 -4.13
CA TYR A 236 13.49 2.91 -3.94
C TYR A 236 13.82 2.95 -2.45
N TYR A 237 14.63 1.99 -1.98
CA TYR A 237 14.78 1.69 -0.56
C TYR A 237 15.39 2.86 0.23
N GLY A 238 16.38 3.54 -0.34
CA GLY A 238 17.02 4.70 0.29
C GLY A 238 16.10 5.93 0.35
N ALA A 239 15.36 6.20 -0.73
CA ALA A 239 14.40 7.29 -0.82
C ALA A 239 13.30 7.18 0.26
N TRP A 240 12.83 5.96 0.50
CA TRP A 240 11.85 5.63 1.53
C TRP A 240 12.44 5.42 2.93
N ASN A 241 13.76 5.36 3.06
CA ASN A 241 14.48 5.00 4.30
C ASN A 241 14.05 3.61 4.84
N HIS A 242 13.71 2.70 3.92
CA HIS A 242 13.28 1.34 4.24
C HIS A 242 14.39 0.54 4.92
N ARG A 243 14.06 -0.44 5.76
CA ARG A 243 15.05 -1.25 6.51
C ARG A 243 16.07 -1.94 5.59
N GLU A 244 15.62 -2.46 4.46
CA GLU A 244 16.47 -3.17 3.48
C GLU A 244 17.49 -2.23 2.79
N ALA A 245 17.33 -0.91 2.90
CA ALA A 245 18.35 0.03 2.42
C ALA A 245 19.71 -0.15 3.14
N GLU A 246 19.71 -0.57 4.41
CA GLU A 246 20.95 -0.92 5.11
C GLU A 246 21.58 -2.20 4.55
N GLU A 247 20.76 -3.21 4.26
CA GLU A 247 21.21 -4.48 3.67
C GLU A 247 21.84 -4.28 2.28
N PHE A 248 21.35 -3.30 1.52
CA PHE A 248 21.90 -2.92 0.22
C PHE A 248 23.05 -1.90 0.31
N GLY A 249 23.47 -1.51 1.51
CA GLY A 249 24.57 -0.56 1.71
C GLY A 249 24.25 0.90 1.36
N ILE A 250 22.98 1.24 1.14
CA ILE A 250 22.49 2.59 0.80
C ILE A 250 22.44 3.48 2.06
N GLY A 251 22.13 2.89 3.21
CA GLY A 251 21.92 3.59 4.48
C GLY A 251 20.52 4.20 4.61
N ARG A 252 20.21 4.72 5.81
CA ARG A 252 18.89 5.22 6.19
C ARG A 252 18.96 6.53 6.95
N ASN A 253 17.92 7.36 6.80
CA ASN A 253 17.65 8.48 7.68
C ASN A 253 16.41 8.16 8.55
N LEU A 254 16.65 7.77 9.80
CA LEU A 254 15.58 7.36 10.73
C LEU A 254 14.71 8.54 11.20
N ASP A 255 15.22 9.77 11.18
CA ASP A 255 14.41 10.96 11.44
C ASP A 255 13.40 11.18 10.30
N HIS A 256 13.85 11.04 9.05
CA HIS A 256 12.95 11.08 7.88
C HIS A 256 11.96 9.92 7.91
N TRP A 257 12.37 8.71 8.31
CA TRP A 257 11.47 7.57 8.49
C TRP A 257 10.36 7.88 9.50
N ALA A 258 10.73 8.33 10.70
CA ALA A 258 9.78 8.66 11.76
C ALA A 258 8.85 9.81 11.39
N LYS A 259 9.35 10.80 10.63
CA LYS A 259 8.56 11.91 10.08
C LYS A 259 7.85 11.57 8.77
N GLY A 260 7.96 10.35 8.24
CA GLY A 260 7.30 9.92 7.01
C GLY A 260 7.74 10.69 5.76
N ILE A 261 9.01 11.10 5.68
CA ILE A 261 9.56 11.91 4.59
C ILE A 261 10.20 11.02 3.53
N ILE A 262 9.68 11.10 2.31
CA ILE A 262 10.20 10.38 1.14
C ILE A 262 10.82 11.38 0.17
N THR A 263 12.06 11.11 -0.22
CA THR A 263 12.85 11.95 -1.14
C THR A 263 12.98 11.29 -2.51
N PHE A 264 13.86 11.80 -3.38
CA PHE A 264 14.06 11.26 -4.73
C PHE A 264 15.34 10.40 -4.84
N PRO A 265 15.32 9.28 -5.60
CA PRO A 265 16.50 8.52 -5.96
C PRO A 265 17.21 9.21 -7.13
N GLU A 266 18.08 10.17 -6.82
CA GLU A 266 18.77 10.95 -7.87
C GLU A 266 19.59 10.05 -8.81
N GLU A 267 19.68 10.47 -10.07
CA GLU A 267 20.45 9.74 -11.09
C GLU A 267 21.91 9.60 -10.66
N GLY A 268 22.44 8.37 -10.74
CA GLY A 268 23.80 8.05 -10.29
C GLY A 268 23.95 7.99 -8.77
N SER A 269 22.86 8.07 -8.00
CA SER A 269 22.89 7.78 -6.57
C SER A 269 23.06 6.28 -6.32
N LEU A 270 23.60 5.93 -5.15
CA LEU A 270 23.70 4.53 -4.75
C LEU A 270 22.31 3.89 -4.63
N ASP A 271 21.33 4.65 -4.12
CA ASP A 271 19.93 4.21 -4.03
C ASP A 271 19.34 3.86 -5.41
N GLU A 272 19.58 4.70 -6.41
CA GLU A 272 19.08 4.48 -7.77
C GLU A 272 19.66 3.20 -8.40
N VAL A 273 20.95 2.94 -8.17
CA VAL A 273 21.64 1.76 -8.70
C VAL A 273 21.23 0.48 -7.97
N GLU A 274 21.25 0.47 -6.65
CA GLU A 274 20.99 -0.75 -5.86
C GLU A 274 19.50 -1.11 -5.85
N SER A 275 18.60 -0.14 -5.68
CA SER A 275 17.15 -0.41 -5.67
C SER A 275 16.67 -1.03 -6.99
N ARG A 276 17.27 -0.67 -8.14
CA ARG A 276 16.93 -1.27 -9.43
C ARG A 276 17.27 -2.75 -9.54
N LYS A 277 18.20 -3.26 -8.73
CA LYS A 277 18.53 -4.69 -8.66
C LYS A 277 17.49 -5.47 -7.85
N HIS A 278 16.70 -4.78 -7.02
CA HIS A 278 15.71 -5.34 -6.11
C HIS A 278 14.31 -4.73 -6.36
N PRO A 279 13.76 -4.88 -7.58
CA PRO A 279 12.57 -4.16 -8.00
C PRO A 279 11.35 -4.48 -7.11
N ALA A 280 10.73 -3.43 -6.56
CA ALA A 280 9.50 -3.49 -5.78
C ALA A 280 8.58 -2.32 -6.16
N GLY A 281 7.32 -2.38 -5.72
CA GLY A 281 6.33 -1.32 -5.87
C GLY A 281 5.70 -0.94 -4.54
N HIS A 282 5.15 0.26 -4.46
CA HIS A 282 4.31 0.65 -3.32
C HIS A 282 3.16 1.56 -3.73
N SER A 283 2.03 1.43 -3.04
CA SER A 283 0.81 2.18 -3.28
C SER A 283 0.36 2.91 -2.02
N ILE A 284 -0.04 4.17 -2.20
CA ILE A 284 -0.45 5.07 -1.12
C ILE A 284 -1.66 5.89 -1.55
N LEU A 285 -2.41 6.42 -0.58
CA LEU A 285 -3.53 7.32 -0.83
C LEU A 285 -3.07 8.78 -0.63
N VAL A 286 -2.94 9.53 -1.72
CA VAL A 286 -2.58 10.95 -1.68
C VAL A 286 -3.79 11.77 -1.27
N VAL A 287 -3.62 12.56 -0.22
CA VAL A 287 -4.67 13.35 0.44
C VAL A 287 -4.48 14.86 0.27
N GLY A 288 -3.34 15.29 -0.27
CA GLY A 288 -3.13 16.71 -0.59
C GLY A 288 -1.74 17.01 -1.10
N TYR A 289 -1.44 18.29 -1.27
CA TYR A 289 -0.14 18.76 -1.72
C TYR A 289 0.20 20.15 -1.14
N ASP A 290 1.49 20.48 -1.16
CA ASP A 290 2.04 21.80 -0.85
C ASP A 290 3.25 22.06 -1.76
N ASP A 291 3.10 22.95 -2.73
CA ASP A 291 4.13 23.34 -3.72
C ASP A 291 5.23 24.21 -3.12
N ASN A 292 5.02 24.78 -1.93
CA ASN A 292 6.00 25.62 -1.25
C ASN A 292 6.85 24.86 -0.24
N LYS A 293 6.46 23.64 0.11
CA LYS A 293 7.24 22.81 1.02
C LYS A 293 8.62 22.53 0.45
N ILE A 294 9.66 22.70 1.27
CA ILE A 294 11.04 22.39 0.93
C ILE A 294 11.48 21.16 1.72
N VAL A 295 12.12 20.21 1.04
CA VAL A 295 12.72 19.02 1.64
C VAL A 295 14.17 18.95 1.17
N GLU A 296 15.10 18.78 2.11
CA GLU A 296 16.51 18.61 1.80
C GLU A 296 16.99 17.22 2.23
N LYS A 297 17.93 16.64 1.48
CA LYS A 297 18.58 15.39 1.86
C LYS A 297 20.00 15.33 1.34
N THR A 298 20.90 14.85 2.20
CA THR A 298 22.21 14.36 1.79
C THR A 298 22.06 12.95 1.23
N ILE A 299 22.41 12.77 -0.04
CA ILE A 299 22.32 11.50 -0.77
C ILE A 299 23.72 10.97 -1.02
N GLN A 300 23.91 9.67 -0.81
CA GLN A 300 25.13 8.95 -1.17
C GLN A 300 25.11 8.63 -2.67
N MET A 301 26.18 9.04 -3.35
CA MET A 301 26.38 8.82 -4.78
C MET A 301 27.07 7.47 -5.01
N ALA A 302 26.87 6.87 -6.18
CA ALA A 302 27.47 5.57 -6.52
C ALA A 302 29.01 5.61 -6.61
N ASP A 303 29.60 6.81 -6.80
CA ASP A 303 31.05 7.03 -6.78
C ASP A 303 31.64 7.14 -5.36
N GLY A 304 30.83 6.97 -4.32
CA GLY A 304 31.21 7.08 -2.91
C GLY A 304 31.18 8.50 -2.35
N THR A 305 30.90 9.52 -3.17
CA THR A 305 30.71 10.90 -2.69
C THR A 305 29.31 11.08 -2.06
N THR A 306 29.10 12.22 -1.40
CA THR A 306 27.77 12.64 -0.94
C THR A 306 27.42 13.99 -1.54
N LYS A 307 26.13 14.19 -1.84
CA LYS A 307 25.59 15.44 -2.39
C LYS A 307 24.32 15.84 -1.67
N ILE A 308 24.14 17.13 -1.43
CA ILE A 308 22.89 17.68 -0.87
C ILE A 308 21.97 18.04 -2.02
N PHE A 309 20.73 17.55 -1.95
CA PHE A 309 19.67 17.88 -2.89
C PHE A 309 18.52 18.56 -2.14
N THR A 310 17.97 19.59 -2.78
CA THR A 310 16.83 20.36 -2.27
C THR A 310 15.67 20.21 -3.23
N TYR A 311 14.53 19.78 -2.71
CA TYR A 311 13.28 19.58 -3.44
C TYR A 311 12.26 20.63 -3.02
N LYS A 312 11.51 21.14 -3.99
CA LYS A 312 10.37 22.02 -3.76
C LYS A 312 9.09 21.31 -4.20
N GLY A 313 8.08 21.34 -3.34
CA GLY A 313 6.79 20.71 -3.54
C GLY A 313 6.72 19.29 -2.97
N VAL A 314 5.62 18.99 -2.28
CA VAL A 314 5.32 17.65 -1.75
C VAL A 314 3.86 17.26 -1.98
N TYR A 315 3.61 15.95 -2.03
CA TYR A 315 2.30 15.35 -1.81
C TYR A 315 2.23 14.78 -0.40
N TYR A 316 1.10 14.96 0.27
CA TYR A 316 0.78 14.33 1.55
C TYR A 316 -0.04 13.07 1.30
N PHE A 317 0.22 12.01 2.06
CA PHE A 317 -0.44 10.72 1.83
C PHE A 317 -0.71 9.95 3.13
N LYS A 318 -1.73 9.09 3.07
CA LYS A 318 -2.02 8.04 4.06
C LYS A 318 -1.29 6.75 3.64
N ASN A 319 -0.56 6.12 4.55
CA ASN A 319 0.13 4.85 4.31
C ASN A 319 -0.64 3.66 4.90
N SER A 320 -0.15 2.43 4.62
CA SER A 320 -0.72 1.15 5.06
C SER A 320 0.23 0.35 5.96
N TRP A 321 1.15 1.02 6.67
CA TRP A 321 2.12 0.38 7.58
C TRP A 321 1.81 0.66 9.06
N GLY A 322 0.56 0.98 9.39
CA GLY A 322 0.16 1.36 10.75
C GLY A 322 0.69 2.72 11.20
N THR A 323 0.68 2.96 12.51
CA THR A 323 0.95 4.28 13.12
C THR A 323 2.18 4.31 14.03
N SER A 324 2.85 3.16 14.25
CA SER A 324 3.89 2.99 15.27
C SER A 324 5.32 3.15 14.76
N SER A 325 5.55 3.14 13.44
CA SER A 325 6.89 3.13 12.84
C SER A 325 7.08 4.26 11.81
N PHE A 326 6.78 4.02 10.54
CA PHE A 326 6.87 5.03 9.49
C PHE A 326 5.86 6.16 9.75
N GLY A 327 6.30 7.41 9.69
CA GLY A 327 5.41 8.56 9.85
C GLY A 327 4.76 8.67 11.24
N LYS A 328 5.27 7.96 12.25
CA LYS A 328 4.75 8.04 13.63
C LYS A 328 4.79 9.47 14.21
N ASP A 329 5.77 10.27 13.76
CA ASP A 329 6.00 11.65 14.18
C ASP A 329 5.56 12.66 13.11
N PHE A 330 4.83 12.23 12.07
CA PHE A 330 4.39 13.11 11.00
C PHE A 330 3.42 14.18 11.50
N LYS A 331 3.64 15.41 11.04
CA LYS A 331 2.88 16.60 11.43
C LYS A 331 2.62 17.52 10.25
N ILE A 332 1.44 18.14 10.22
CA ILE A 332 1.08 19.25 9.33
C ILE A 332 0.70 20.43 10.22
N ASP A 333 1.39 21.56 10.07
CA ASP A 333 1.21 22.78 10.89
C ASP A 333 1.23 22.51 12.41
N GLY A 334 2.09 21.59 12.85
CA GLY A 334 2.22 21.19 14.26
C GLY A 334 1.17 20.17 14.74
N VAL A 335 0.12 19.89 13.95
CA VAL A 335 -0.88 18.87 14.25
C VAL A 335 -0.37 17.50 13.83
N SER A 336 -0.50 16.50 14.70
CA SER A 336 0.02 15.14 14.47
C SER A 336 -0.95 14.28 13.67
N PHE A 337 -0.39 13.54 12.70
CA PHE A 337 -1.11 12.57 11.87
C PHE A 337 -0.27 11.29 11.71
N PRO A 338 -0.16 10.45 12.76
CA PRO A 338 0.65 9.23 12.70
C PRO A 338 0.23 8.29 11.57
N GLY A 339 1.20 7.69 10.89
CA GLY A 339 0.97 6.79 9.75
C GLY A 339 0.68 7.49 8.41
N TYR A 340 0.67 8.83 8.42
CA TYR A 340 0.74 9.65 7.20
C TYR A 340 2.20 10.04 6.92
N GLY A 341 2.44 10.56 5.72
CA GLY A 341 3.75 11.06 5.32
C GLY A 341 3.68 12.12 4.25
N MET A 342 4.86 12.53 3.79
CA MET A 342 5.03 13.40 2.64
C MET A 342 6.08 12.86 1.68
N MET A 343 5.81 12.99 0.38
CA MET A 343 6.71 12.60 -0.70
C MET A 343 7.01 13.81 -1.56
N VAL A 344 8.27 14.02 -1.91
CA VAL A 344 8.64 15.10 -2.85
C VAL A 344 7.89 14.95 -4.17
N ALA A 345 7.30 16.03 -4.68
CA ALA A 345 6.45 16.01 -5.87
C ALA A 345 7.16 15.40 -7.08
N LYS A 346 8.47 15.64 -7.20
CA LYS A 346 9.35 15.04 -8.21
C LYS A 346 9.21 13.52 -8.29
N TYR A 347 9.18 12.82 -7.15
CA TYR A 347 9.06 11.36 -7.12
C TYR A 347 7.71 10.91 -7.65
N ALA A 348 6.63 11.47 -7.10
CA ALA A 348 5.28 11.09 -7.48
C ALA A 348 5.00 11.34 -8.97
N GLU A 349 5.55 12.42 -9.53
CA GLU A 349 5.29 12.84 -10.90
C GLU A 349 6.19 12.18 -11.94
N GLU A 350 7.43 11.80 -11.59
CA GLU A 350 8.39 11.19 -12.53
C GLU A 350 8.46 9.67 -12.43
N ILE A 351 8.10 9.09 -11.28
CA ILE A 351 8.19 7.65 -11.01
C ILE A 351 6.79 7.04 -10.79
N GLY A 352 5.79 7.85 -10.48
CA GLY A 352 4.46 7.37 -10.10
C GLY A 352 3.41 7.40 -11.20
N GLN A 353 2.31 6.70 -10.94
CA GLN A 353 1.05 6.78 -11.68
C GLN A 353 -0.08 7.06 -10.70
N PHE A 354 -1.00 7.94 -11.10
CA PHE A 354 -2.14 8.35 -10.29
C PHE A 354 -3.44 7.73 -10.79
N PHE A 355 -4.29 7.36 -9.85
CA PHE A 355 -5.61 6.80 -10.12
C PHE A 355 -6.71 7.53 -9.36
N LYS A 356 -7.87 7.67 -10.01
CA LYS A 356 -9.11 8.19 -9.43
C LYS A 356 -10.21 7.14 -9.50
N MET A 357 -11.09 7.15 -8.50
CA MET A 357 -12.30 6.35 -8.50
C MET A 357 -13.48 7.23 -8.91
N PRO A 358 -14.08 7.02 -10.10
CA PRO A 358 -15.15 7.88 -10.61
C PRO A 358 -16.51 7.53 -9.96
N LEU A 359 -16.58 7.63 -8.63
CA LEU A 359 -17.74 7.28 -7.82
C LEU A 359 -18.79 8.42 -7.82
N LEU A 360 -20.01 8.13 -8.28
CA LEU A 360 -21.17 9.05 -8.38
C LEU A 360 -21.77 9.43 -7.03
#